data_AF-A0A7X5QBY7-F1
#
_entry.id   AF-A0A7X5QBY7-F1
#
_cell.length_a   1.000
_cell.length_b   1.000
_cell.length_c   1.000
_cell.angle_alpha   90.00
_cell.angle_beta   90.00
_cell.angle_gamma   90.00
#
_symmetry.space_group_name_H-M   'P 1'
#
loop_
_entity.id
_entity.type
_entity.pdbx_description
1 polymer ?
#
loop_
_entity_poly.entity_id
_entity_poly.type
_entity_poly.pdbx_seq_one_letter_code
_entity_poly.pdbx_strand_id
1 'polypeptide(L)'
;MTIIIASDNMIIEVNTALNNILSQHLNTNGNKIDIRFDLPEINSIQSEPTVSVFLYDINEDLQLRSAEPRRYNPVTSTLLPGWVNINCNYLITYWDANKPSSDSSSPDSQPNNQAAKVMTRVLNALINNRQLTGIPGAYTRIIPQQENLNSLGNFWQALGNRPRLSLMYSITVPMKLQNIEDSVIPIRKISASVDQKQNLDNSKINQALIDKLCTDLGGTEDARLALAKINLVTEPDTENNQNQENNSIIVEVSGITNAAYLTQIKDTLKKWKNSQEIIIKINGVDIIVSKENSDRLIGVQNQTYINTTNNHSPNK
;
A
#
# COMPACT_ATOMS: atom_id res chain seq x y z
N MET A 1 25.08 0.66 -14.10
CA MET A 1 24.63 -0.51 -13.33
C MET A 1 24.27 -0.01 -11.94
N THR A 2 22.99 -0.03 -11.58
CA THR A 2 22.50 0.49 -10.29
C THR A 2 22.76 -0.55 -9.22
N ILE A 3 23.50 -0.20 -8.16
CA ILE A 3 23.65 -1.07 -6.99
C ILE A 3 22.44 -0.86 -6.10
N ILE A 4 21.74 -1.97 -5.78
CA ILE A 4 20.63 -1.97 -4.84
C ILE A 4 21.20 -2.30 -3.46
N ILE A 5 21.00 -1.40 -2.51
CA ILE A 5 21.57 -1.51 -1.17
C ILE A 5 20.72 -2.47 -0.32
N ALA A 6 21.37 -3.29 0.52
CA ALA A 6 20.67 -4.12 1.47
C ALA A 6 19.94 -3.26 2.53
N SER A 7 18.74 -3.68 2.95
CA SER A 7 17.93 -2.93 3.93
C SER A 7 18.69 -2.59 5.21
N ASP A 8 19.48 -3.53 5.71
CA ASP A 8 19.98 -3.49 7.09
C ASP A 8 21.18 -2.52 7.26
N ASN A 9 21.84 -2.14 6.15
CA ASN A 9 23.04 -1.28 6.18
C ASN A 9 22.88 0.01 5.36
N MET A 10 21.69 0.33 4.85
CA MET A 10 21.48 1.43 3.90
C MET A 10 22.06 2.77 4.38
N ILE A 11 21.72 3.20 5.60
CA ILE A 11 22.19 4.47 6.15
C ILE A 11 23.71 4.47 6.34
N ILE A 12 24.28 3.33 6.76
CA ILE A 12 25.71 3.18 7.01
C ILE A 12 26.49 3.28 5.68
N GLU A 13 26.00 2.64 4.63
CA GLU A 13 26.62 2.69 3.30
C GLU A 13 26.58 4.11 2.72
N VAL A 14 25.44 4.81 2.86
CA VAL A 14 25.31 6.22 2.42
C VAL A 14 26.25 7.13 3.20
N ASN A 15 26.29 7.02 4.54
CA ASN A 15 27.19 7.81 5.37
C ASN A 15 28.66 7.56 5.03
N THR A 16 29.03 6.30 4.82
CA THR A 16 30.41 5.92 4.45
C THR A 16 30.79 6.49 3.08
N ALA A 17 29.89 6.40 2.10
CA ALA A 17 30.11 6.96 0.77
C ALA A 17 30.28 8.48 0.80
N LEU A 18 29.44 9.18 1.59
CA LEU A 18 29.53 10.62 1.76
C LEU A 18 30.82 11.02 2.49
N ASN A 19 31.22 10.29 3.53
CA ASN A 19 32.47 10.52 4.25
C ASN A 19 33.68 10.41 3.33
N ASN A 20 33.73 9.39 2.48
CA ASN A 20 34.83 9.16 1.56
C ASN A 20 35.02 10.34 0.59
N ILE A 21 33.92 10.85 0.03
CA ILE A 21 33.94 12.00 -0.88
C ILE A 21 34.39 13.27 -0.13
N LEU A 22 33.79 13.56 1.02
CA LEU A 22 34.13 14.76 1.78
C LEU A 22 35.59 14.72 2.25
N SER A 23 36.06 13.58 2.74
CA SER A 23 37.44 13.39 3.21
C SER A 23 38.47 13.67 2.12
N GLN A 24 38.21 13.23 0.88
CA GLN A 24 39.10 13.46 -0.26
C GLN A 24 39.26 14.95 -0.60
N HIS A 25 38.19 15.74 -0.43
CA HIS A 25 38.18 17.16 -0.78
C HIS A 25 38.57 18.09 0.38
N LEU A 26 38.35 17.66 1.62
CA LEU A 26 38.61 18.49 2.82
C LEU A 26 40.03 18.33 3.33
N ASN A 27 40.56 17.11 3.36
CA ASN A 27 41.86 16.79 3.94
C ASN A 27 43.01 16.95 2.92
N THR A 28 43.18 18.17 2.41
CA THR A 28 44.26 18.52 1.47
C THR A 28 45.35 19.35 2.17
N ASN A 29 46.61 18.94 2.02
CA ASN A 29 47.81 19.72 2.35
C ASN A 29 47.83 20.32 3.77
N GLY A 30 47.93 19.47 4.80
CA GLY A 30 48.27 19.87 6.18
C GLY A 30 47.14 20.48 7.02
N ASN A 31 46.02 20.87 6.41
CA ASN A 31 44.83 21.32 7.13
C ASN A 31 43.88 20.14 7.35
N LYS A 32 43.98 19.52 8.52
CA LYS A 32 43.07 18.46 8.96
C LYS A 32 41.75 19.09 9.40
N ILE A 33 40.66 18.69 8.77
CA ILE A 33 39.30 19.08 9.13
C ILE A 33 38.59 17.81 9.60
N ASP A 34 38.03 17.85 10.80
CA ASP A 34 37.28 16.73 11.33
C ASP A 34 35.92 16.62 10.65
N ILE A 35 35.44 15.39 10.40
CA ILE A 35 34.14 15.14 9.77
C ILE A 35 33.33 14.27 10.72
N ARG A 36 32.16 14.77 11.11
CA ARG A 36 31.27 14.10 12.06
C ARG A 36 29.88 13.90 11.47
N PHE A 37 29.22 12.82 11.87
CA PHE A 37 27.86 12.46 11.44
C PHE A 37 26.81 12.70 12.54
N ASP A 38 27.15 13.52 13.53
CA ASP A 38 26.29 14.03 14.58
C ASP A 38 26.29 15.57 14.58
N LEU A 39 25.37 16.15 15.34
CA LEU A 39 25.42 17.58 15.64
C LEU A 39 26.35 17.80 16.85
N PRO A 40 27.37 18.67 16.74
CA PRO A 40 28.16 19.07 17.89
C PRO A 40 27.30 19.73 18.96
N GLU A 41 27.71 19.61 20.23
CA GLU A 41 27.01 20.29 21.32
C GLU A 41 27.03 21.80 21.10
N ILE A 42 25.86 22.42 21.23
CA ILE A 42 25.53 23.82 20.88
C ILE A 42 26.47 24.87 21.50
N ASN A 43 27.10 24.54 22.64
CA ASN A 43 28.00 25.42 23.38
C ASN A 43 29.44 24.89 23.48
N SER A 44 29.73 23.75 22.86
CA SER A 44 31.08 23.20 22.82
C SER A 44 31.94 23.92 21.78
N ILE A 45 33.17 24.23 22.18
CA ILE A 45 34.21 24.65 21.25
C ILE A 45 34.85 23.37 20.75
N GLN A 46 34.89 23.18 19.44
CA GLN A 46 35.55 21.99 18.88
C GLN A 46 37.06 22.13 19.07
N SER A 47 37.74 21.02 19.36
CA SER A 47 39.19 21.02 19.48
C SER A 47 39.91 21.23 18.14
N GLU A 48 39.24 20.86 17.04
CA GLU A 48 39.69 21.02 15.67
C GLU A 48 38.55 21.61 14.82
N PRO A 49 38.83 22.30 13.70
CA PRO A 49 37.78 22.71 12.76
C PRO A 49 36.98 21.49 12.27
N THR A 50 35.66 21.53 12.39
CA THR A 50 34.79 20.37 12.17
C THR A 50 33.69 20.66 11.17
N VAL A 51 33.46 19.72 10.25
CA VAL A 51 32.27 19.67 9.40
C VAL A 51 31.32 18.63 9.97
N SER A 52 30.11 19.08 10.32
CA SER A 52 29.02 18.22 10.78
C SER A 52 28.10 17.90 9.61
N VAL A 53 27.87 16.63 9.38
CA VAL A 53 27.02 16.04 8.34
C VAL A 53 25.82 15.39 9.03
N PHE A 54 24.80 16.19 9.32
CA PHE A 54 23.67 15.76 10.13
C PHE A 54 22.52 15.25 9.26
N LEU A 55 22.14 13.98 9.44
CA LEU A 55 20.96 13.39 8.81
C LEU A 55 19.71 13.81 9.60
N TYR A 56 18.89 14.70 9.05
CA TYR A 56 17.75 15.28 9.76
C TYR A 56 16.40 14.66 9.38
N ASP A 57 16.31 14.04 8.21
CA ASP A 57 15.08 13.41 7.73
C ASP A 57 15.37 12.26 6.75
N ILE A 58 14.52 11.24 6.80
CA ILE A 58 14.52 10.09 5.89
C ILE A 58 13.09 9.83 5.47
N ASN A 59 12.85 9.84 4.15
CA ASN A 59 11.53 9.58 3.60
C ASN A 59 11.62 8.79 2.29
N GLU A 60 10.53 8.17 1.88
CA GLU A 60 10.47 7.52 0.57
C GLU A 60 10.27 8.57 -0.53
N ASP A 61 11.07 8.48 -1.60
CA ASP A 61 10.90 9.32 -2.78
C ASP A 61 9.80 8.76 -3.69
N LEU A 62 8.58 9.27 -3.48
CA LEU A 62 7.40 8.89 -4.25
C LEU A 62 7.50 9.28 -5.74
N GLN A 63 8.33 10.27 -6.11
CA GLN A 63 8.49 10.69 -7.50
C GLN A 63 9.26 9.64 -8.31
N LEU A 64 10.14 8.91 -7.64
CA LEU A 64 10.91 7.82 -8.23
C LEU A 64 10.23 6.45 -8.02
N ARG A 65 9.01 6.42 -7.46
CA ARG A 65 8.24 5.18 -7.31
C ARG A 65 7.71 4.75 -8.68
N SER A 66 8.25 3.66 -9.21
CA SER A 66 7.72 2.98 -10.39
C SER A 66 6.79 1.84 -9.99
N ALA A 67 5.73 1.61 -10.76
CA ALA A 67 4.86 0.45 -10.62
C ALA A 67 5.52 -0.81 -11.22
N GLU A 68 6.67 -1.22 -10.69
CA GLU A 68 7.32 -2.45 -11.12
C GLU A 68 6.70 -3.66 -10.39
N PRO A 69 6.17 -4.65 -11.13
CA PRO A 69 5.73 -5.90 -10.51
C PRO A 69 6.94 -6.65 -9.92
N ARG A 70 6.72 -7.40 -8.84
CA ARG A 70 7.74 -8.31 -8.31
C ARG A 70 8.13 -9.31 -9.40
N ARG A 71 9.44 -9.44 -9.63
CA ARG A 71 9.97 -10.37 -10.63
C ARG A 71 9.92 -11.80 -10.09
N TYR A 72 9.52 -12.75 -10.91
CA TYR A 72 9.53 -14.16 -10.57
C TYR A 72 10.87 -14.81 -10.93
N ASN A 73 11.42 -15.63 -10.03
CA ASN A 73 12.58 -16.46 -10.31
C ASN A 73 12.13 -17.92 -10.55
N PRO A 74 12.20 -18.42 -11.79
CA PRO A 74 11.75 -19.78 -12.13
C PRO A 74 12.64 -20.88 -11.54
N VAL A 75 13.90 -20.59 -11.22
CA VAL A 75 14.83 -21.59 -10.66
C VAL A 75 14.48 -21.89 -9.20
N THR A 76 14.14 -20.86 -8.43
CA THR A 76 13.79 -20.99 -7.01
C THR A 76 12.29 -21.08 -6.78
N SER A 77 11.47 -20.88 -7.81
CA SER A 77 10.00 -20.79 -7.71
C SER A 77 9.52 -19.72 -6.71
N THR A 78 10.25 -18.62 -6.59
CA THR A 78 9.94 -17.53 -5.64
C THR A 78 9.83 -16.18 -6.32
N LEU A 79 9.02 -15.30 -5.73
CA LEU A 79 8.99 -13.89 -6.11
C LEU A 79 10.18 -13.16 -5.47
N LEU A 80 11.01 -12.52 -6.30
CA LEU A 80 12.10 -11.68 -5.85
C LEU A 80 11.55 -10.51 -5.01
N PRO A 81 12.27 -10.08 -3.96
CA PRO A 81 11.88 -8.90 -3.20
C PRO A 81 11.95 -7.66 -4.09
N GLY A 82 11.03 -6.73 -3.85
CA GLY A 82 11.08 -5.42 -4.48
C GLY A 82 12.18 -4.53 -3.90
N TRP A 83 12.23 -3.31 -4.37
CA TRP A 83 13.03 -2.24 -3.78
C TRP A 83 12.18 -0.98 -3.61
N VAL A 84 12.61 -0.09 -2.74
CA VAL A 84 12.01 1.23 -2.53
C VAL A 84 13.11 2.29 -2.62
N ASN A 85 12.78 3.46 -3.15
CA ASN A 85 13.72 4.57 -3.25
C ASN A 85 13.62 5.41 -1.98
N ILE A 86 14.64 5.34 -1.13
CA ILE A 86 14.71 6.10 0.12
C ILE A 86 15.56 7.34 -0.10
N ASN A 87 15.02 8.49 0.25
CA ASN A 87 15.69 9.78 0.23
C ASN A 87 16.20 10.12 1.64
N CYS A 88 17.51 10.33 1.74
CA CYS A 88 18.21 10.74 2.95
C CYS A 88 18.57 12.22 2.85
N ASN A 89 18.05 13.05 3.75
CA ASN A 89 18.25 14.49 3.75
C ASN A 89 19.27 14.91 4.80
N TYR A 90 20.39 15.45 4.34
CA TYR A 90 21.50 15.89 5.16
C TYR A 90 21.57 17.41 5.26
N LEU A 91 21.96 17.88 6.43
CA LEU A 91 22.34 19.25 6.71
C LEU A 91 23.83 19.30 7.03
N ILE A 92 24.60 19.96 6.17
CA ILE A 92 26.05 20.06 6.32
C ILE A 92 26.42 21.45 6.81
N THR A 93 27.11 21.51 7.96
CA THR A 93 27.46 22.75 8.67
C THR A 93 28.92 22.75 9.10
N TYR A 94 29.51 23.94 9.23
CA TYR A 94 30.87 24.12 9.71
C TYR A 94 30.91 24.69 11.14
N TRP A 95 31.77 24.09 11.97
CA TRP A 95 31.99 24.40 13.36
C TRP A 95 33.47 24.75 13.55
N ASP A 96 33.71 25.99 13.96
CA ASP A 96 35.06 26.49 14.19
C ASP A 96 35.59 26.03 15.56
N ALA A 97 36.90 25.88 15.65
CA ALA A 97 37.61 25.62 16.90
C ALA A 97 37.85 26.89 17.72
N ASN A 98 37.68 28.07 17.11
CA ASN A 98 37.87 29.35 17.79
C ASN A 98 36.53 29.96 18.24
N LYS A 99 36.57 30.70 19.35
CA LYS A 99 35.42 31.53 19.74
C LYS A 99 35.24 32.65 18.70
N PRO A 100 33.99 32.94 18.28
CA PRO A 100 33.73 34.02 17.35
C PRO A 100 34.25 35.34 17.92
N SER A 101 35.09 36.03 17.15
CA SER A 101 35.58 37.36 17.50
C SER A 101 34.50 38.41 17.28
N SER A 102 34.43 39.40 18.17
CA SER A 102 33.56 40.58 18.01
C SER A 102 34.21 41.69 17.17
N ASP A 103 35.46 41.51 16.76
CA ASP A 103 36.22 42.49 15.97
C ASP A 103 36.07 42.22 14.47
N SER A 104 35.69 43.24 13.70
CA SER A 104 35.59 43.19 12.25
C SER A 104 36.95 43.01 11.56
N SER A 105 38.04 43.35 12.24
CA SER A 105 39.41 43.15 11.75
C SER A 105 39.92 41.73 11.96
N SER A 106 39.17 40.89 12.69
CA SER A 106 39.57 39.50 12.93
C SER A 106 39.62 38.70 11.62
N PRO A 107 40.53 37.72 11.50
CA PRO A 107 40.59 36.83 10.34
C PRO A 107 39.27 36.10 10.03
N ASP A 108 38.45 35.85 11.05
CA ASP A 108 37.16 35.16 10.92
C ASP A 108 36.06 36.04 10.30
N SER A 109 36.20 37.36 10.39
CA SER A 109 35.29 38.35 9.79
C SER A 109 35.67 38.74 8.35
N GLN A 110 36.81 38.25 7.83
CA GLN A 110 37.28 38.57 6.48
C GLN A 110 36.52 37.79 5.39
N PRO A 111 36.42 38.33 4.15
CA PRO A 111 35.76 37.62 3.04
C PRO A 111 36.35 36.24 2.72
N ASN A 112 37.63 36.03 3.03
CA ASN A 112 38.35 34.77 2.83
C ASN A 112 38.52 33.99 4.15
N ASN A 113 37.59 34.14 5.09
CA ASN A 113 37.63 33.44 6.37
C ASN A 113 37.65 31.91 6.21
N GLN A 114 38.02 31.23 7.29
CA GLN A 114 38.16 29.78 7.29
C GLN A 114 36.83 29.08 6.99
N ALA A 115 35.73 29.54 7.58
CA ALA A 115 34.40 28.98 7.35
C ALA A 115 34.01 28.99 5.86
N ALA A 116 34.21 30.12 5.15
CA ALA A 116 33.92 30.24 3.74
C ALA A 116 34.81 29.34 2.88
N LYS A 117 36.12 29.25 3.22
CA LYS A 117 37.05 28.34 2.53
C LYS A 117 36.63 26.88 2.67
N VAL A 118 36.30 26.44 3.90
CA VAL A 118 35.88 25.06 4.17
C VAL A 118 34.56 24.76 3.48
N MET A 119 33.55 25.61 3.64
CA MET A 119 32.24 25.41 3.02
C MET A 119 32.30 25.46 1.48
N THR A 120 33.22 26.23 0.90
CA THR A 120 33.48 26.20 -0.56
C THR A 120 34.06 24.85 -0.99
N ARG A 121 34.97 24.26 -0.21
CA ARG A 121 35.49 22.91 -0.48
C ARG A 121 34.42 21.85 -0.35
N VAL A 122 33.57 21.92 0.68
CA VAL A 122 32.39 21.04 0.82
C VAL A 122 31.50 21.16 -0.41
N LEU A 123 31.14 22.39 -0.80
CA LEU A 123 30.29 22.62 -1.96
C LEU A 123 30.90 22.04 -3.25
N ASN A 124 32.20 22.26 -3.47
CA ASN A 124 32.92 21.67 -4.60
C ASN A 124 32.91 20.14 -4.56
N ALA A 125 33.04 19.52 -3.39
CA ALA A 125 32.94 18.08 -3.24
C ALA A 125 31.56 17.57 -3.66
N LEU A 126 30.49 18.22 -3.19
CA LEU A 126 29.11 17.82 -3.50
C LEU A 126 28.75 18.05 -4.98
N ILE A 127 29.14 19.19 -5.56
CA ILE A 127 28.84 19.51 -6.97
C ILE A 127 29.57 18.57 -7.93
N ASN A 128 30.82 18.22 -7.64
CA ASN A 128 31.62 17.37 -8.50
C ASN A 128 31.29 15.87 -8.36
N ASN A 129 30.64 15.48 -7.25
CA ASN A 129 30.26 14.10 -6.98
C ASN A 129 28.74 13.90 -7.01
N ARG A 130 28.10 14.30 -8.12
CA ARG A 130 26.65 14.07 -8.33
C ARG A 130 26.27 12.59 -8.36
N GLN A 131 27.23 11.71 -8.60
CA GLN A 131 27.08 10.28 -8.40
C GLN A 131 28.06 9.86 -7.32
N LEU A 132 27.56 9.24 -6.27
CA LEU A 132 28.39 8.73 -5.18
C LEU A 132 29.19 7.53 -5.70
N THR A 133 30.51 7.59 -5.64
CA THR A 133 31.41 6.54 -6.17
C THR A 133 31.20 5.17 -5.51
N GLY A 134 30.70 5.13 -4.27
CA GLY A 134 30.35 3.89 -3.56
C GLY A 134 28.94 3.36 -3.82
N ILE A 135 28.05 4.17 -4.40
CA ILE A 135 26.64 3.82 -4.62
C ILE A 135 26.23 4.27 -6.03
N PRO A 136 26.72 3.58 -7.08
CA PRO A 136 26.37 3.89 -8.45
C PRO A 136 24.87 3.70 -8.66
N GLY A 137 24.20 4.75 -9.15
CA GLY A 137 22.75 4.82 -9.31
C GLY A 137 22.01 5.55 -8.20
N ALA A 138 22.70 6.01 -7.15
CA ALA A 138 22.16 7.01 -6.23
C ALA A 138 21.89 8.33 -6.97
N TYR A 139 20.74 8.92 -6.72
CA TYR A 139 20.37 10.23 -7.25
C TYR A 139 20.63 11.29 -6.18
N THR A 140 21.55 12.21 -6.44
CA THR A 140 21.91 13.26 -5.47
C THR A 140 21.38 14.61 -5.90
N ARG A 141 21.00 15.43 -4.93
CA ARG A 141 20.54 16.80 -5.16
C ARG A 141 21.11 17.70 -4.08
N ILE A 142 21.84 18.74 -4.50
CA ILE A 142 22.07 19.89 -3.64
C ILE A 142 20.76 20.68 -3.68
N ILE A 143 20.03 20.68 -2.57
CA ILE A 143 18.70 21.28 -2.52
C ILE A 143 18.86 22.80 -2.48
N PRO A 144 18.38 23.55 -3.49
CA PRO A 144 18.29 25.00 -3.36
C PRO A 144 17.32 25.33 -2.23
N GLN A 145 17.59 26.40 -1.47
CA GLN A 145 16.73 26.90 -0.39
C GLN A 145 15.35 27.35 -0.93
N GLN A 146 14.49 26.40 -1.30
CA GLN A 146 13.07 26.63 -1.52
C GLN A 146 12.30 26.55 -0.19
N GLU A 147 12.95 26.08 0.88
CA GLU A 147 12.46 26.23 2.24
C GLU A 147 12.61 27.67 2.71
N ASN A 148 11.47 28.29 3.03
CA ASN A 148 11.37 29.62 3.62
C ASN A 148 12.46 29.84 4.68
N LEU A 149 13.13 31.00 4.67
CA LEU A 149 14.05 31.45 5.72
C LEU A 149 13.47 31.28 7.14
N ASN A 150 12.14 31.30 7.26
CA ASN A 150 11.40 31.01 8.50
C ASN A 150 11.68 29.60 9.06
N SER A 151 11.76 28.57 8.20
CA SER A 151 12.08 27.19 8.60
C SER A 151 13.50 27.09 9.17
N LEU A 152 14.46 27.69 8.46
CA LEU A 152 15.86 27.72 8.87
C LEU A 152 16.07 28.54 10.16
N GLY A 153 15.30 29.62 10.33
CA GLY A 153 15.26 30.41 11.56
C GLY A 153 14.82 29.59 12.77
N ASN A 154 13.71 28.85 12.66
CA ASN A 154 13.22 27.97 13.73
C ASN A 154 14.24 26.87 14.06
N PHE A 155 14.87 26.28 13.04
CA PHE A 155 15.91 25.27 13.22
C PHE A 155 17.09 25.80 14.04
N TRP A 156 17.63 26.98 13.68
CA TRP A 156 18.73 27.58 14.43
C TRP A 156 18.33 28.06 15.82
N GLN A 157 17.08 28.46 16.02
CA GLN A 157 16.56 28.77 17.35
C GLN A 157 16.59 27.54 18.26
N ALA A 158 16.14 26.38 17.75
CA ALA A 158 16.19 25.12 18.47
C ALA A 158 17.63 24.68 18.78
N LEU A 159 18.60 25.02 17.91
CA LEU A 159 20.03 24.75 18.10
C LEU A 159 20.79 25.87 18.84
N GLY A 160 20.10 26.65 19.67
CA GLY A 160 20.73 27.62 20.57
C GLY A 160 21.06 28.97 19.97
N ASN A 161 20.28 29.42 18.98
CA ASN A 161 20.31 30.78 18.42
C ASN A 161 21.65 31.18 17.79
N ARG A 162 22.36 30.23 17.18
CA ARG A 162 23.63 30.47 16.48
C ARG A 162 23.50 30.11 15.00
N PRO A 163 23.00 31.02 14.15
CA PRO A 163 22.85 30.74 12.74
C PRO A 163 24.21 30.52 12.08
N ARG A 164 24.31 29.47 11.27
CA ARG A 164 25.49 29.15 10.46
C ARG A 164 25.07 28.96 9.00
N LEU A 165 26.05 29.02 8.11
CA LEU A 165 25.84 28.57 6.74
C LEU A 165 25.57 27.07 6.73
N SER A 166 24.45 26.67 6.12
CA SER A 166 24.07 25.28 5.94
C SER A 166 23.95 24.93 4.47
N LEU A 167 24.46 23.76 4.09
CA LEU A 167 24.20 23.15 2.79
C LEU A 167 23.25 21.97 2.99
N MET A 168 22.11 22.00 2.31
CA MET A 168 21.15 20.90 2.31
C MET A 168 21.47 19.97 1.14
N TYR A 169 21.57 18.67 1.44
CA TYR A 169 21.96 17.66 0.47
C TYR A 169 21.06 16.43 0.60
N SER A 170 20.33 16.12 -0.46
CA SER A 170 19.50 14.92 -0.57
C SER A 170 20.23 13.83 -1.34
N ILE A 171 20.12 12.61 -0.86
CA ILE A 171 20.63 11.41 -1.52
C ILE A 171 19.50 10.40 -1.57
N THR A 172 18.99 10.11 -2.78
CA THR A 172 18.03 9.04 -2.99
C THR A 172 18.74 7.76 -3.40
N VAL A 173 18.52 6.68 -2.65
CA VAL A 173 19.11 5.35 -2.90
C VAL A 173 18.04 4.27 -3.03
N PRO A 174 18.22 3.30 -3.95
CA PRO A 174 17.36 2.13 -4.03
C PRO A 174 17.73 1.14 -2.91
N MET A 175 16.79 0.92 -1.99
CA MET A 175 16.89 -0.02 -0.89
C MET A 175 16.10 -1.29 -1.19
N LYS A 176 16.76 -2.46 -1.15
CA LYS A 176 16.11 -3.75 -1.32
C LYS A 176 15.22 -4.04 -0.11
N LEU A 177 14.01 -4.53 -0.35
CA LEU A 177 13.16 -5.02 0.72
C LEU A 177 13.65 -6.38 1.22
N GLN A 178 13.34 -6.69 2.48
CA GLN A 178 13.64 -8.00 3.04
C GLN A 178 12.92 -9.10 2.24
N ASN A 179 13.63 -10.21 2.01
CA ASN A 179 13.10 -11.33 1.27
C ASN A 179 12.16 -12.14 2.17
N ILE A 180 10.86 -11.88 2.09
CA ILE A 180 9.84 -12.76 2.65
C ILE A 180 9.63 -13.88 1.64
N GLU A 181 9.85 -15.13 2.06
CA GLU A 181 9.66 -16.29 1.20
C GLU A 181 8.21 -16.35 0.71
N ASP A 182 8.07 -16.10 -0.59
CA ASP A 182 6.79 -16.05 -1.28
C ASP A 182 6.88 -17.01 -2.47
N SER A 183 6.56 -18.27 -2.17
CA SER A 183 6.66 -19.39 -3.10
C SER A 183 5.44 -19.41 -4.01
N VAL A 184 5.68 -19.29 -5.32
CA VAL A 184 4.63 -19.33 -6.33
C VAL A 184 4.91 -20.50 -7.28
N ILE A 185 3.95 -21.42 -7.36
CA ILE A 185 4.04 -22.58 -8.25
C ILE A 185 3.99 -22.07 -9.71
N PRO A 186 4.97 -22.41 -10.56
CA PRO A 186 4.96 -21.99 -11.95
C PRO A 186 3.82 -22.67 -12.72
N ILE A 187 3.20 -21.93 -13.64
CA ILE A 187 2.26 -22.50 -14.60
C ILE A 187 3.05 -23.40 -15.56
N ARG A 188 2.87 -24.72 -15.45
CA ARG A 188 3.54 -25.72 -16.31
C ARG A 188 2.73 -26.12 -17.53
N LYS A 189 1.41 -26.07 -17.43
CA LYS A 189 0.47 -26.49 -18.48
C LYS A 189 -0.71 -25.54 -18.49
N ILE A 190 -1.08 -25.11 -19.68
CA ILE A 190 -2.31 -24.35 -19.93
C ILE A 190 -3.23 -25.26 -20.74
N SER A 191 -4.47 -25.42 -20.29
CA SER A 191 -5.52 -26.12 -21.03
C SER A 191 -6.74 -25.22 -21.10
N ALA A 192 -7.38 -25.17 -22.26
CA ALA A 192 -8.61 -24.44 -22.48
C ALA A 192 -9.58 -25.33 -23.26
N SER A 193 -10.86 -25.26 -22.94
CA SER A 193 -11.96 -25.85 -23.71
C SER A 193 -12.85 -24.72 -24.23
N VAL A 194 -13.53 -24.97 -25.34
CA VAL A 194 -14.52 -24.06 -25.92
C VAL A 194 -15.82 -24.82 -26.05
N ASP A 195 -16.80 -24.43 -25.24
CA ASP A 195 -18.14 -25.03 -25.25
C ASP A 195 -19.15 -24.05 -25.85
N GLN A 196 -20.10 -24.58 -26.62
CA GLN A 196 -21.16 -23.76 -27.19
C GLN A 196 -22.13 -23.35 -26.07
N LYS A 197 -22.14 -22.05 -25.74
CA LYS A 197 -23.09 -21.51 -24.77
C LYS A 197 -24.52 -21.66 -25.31
N GLN A 198 -25.38 -22.37 -24.56
CA GLN A 198 -26.80 -22.46 -24.89
C GLN A 198 -27.43 -21.04 -24.89
N ASN A 199 -28.43 -20.82 -25.76
CA ASN A 199 -29.12 -19.53 -25.90
C ASN A 199 -30.11 -19.23 -24.76
N LEU A 200 -29.84 -19.78 -23.56
CA LEU A 200 -30.63 -19.58 -22.35
C LEU A 200 -29.89 -18.59 -21.46
N ASP A 201 -30.50 -17.44 -21.22
CA ASP A 201 -29.96 -16.44 -20.31
C ASP A 201 -30.28 -16.85 -18.87
N ASN A 202 -29.28 -16.84 -17.98
CA ASN A 202 -29.46 -17.15 -16.56
C ASN A 202 -30.53 -16.25 -15.94
N SER A 203 -30.72 -15.01 -16.43
CA SER A 203 -31.78 -14.12 -15.96
C SER A 203 -33.18 -14.72 -16.17
N LYS A 204 -33.43 -15.38 -17.31
CA LYS A 204 -34.72 -16.02 -17.64
C LYS A 204 -34.94 -17.28 -16.81
N ILE A 205 -33.87 -18.04 -16.57
CA ILE A 205 -33.92 -19.22 -15.70
C ILE A 205 -34.27 -18.79 -14.28
N ASN A 206 -33.57 -17.76 -13.75
CA ASN A 206 -33.80 -17.25 -12.41
C ASN A 206 -35.25 -16.76 -12.23
N GLN A 207 -35.76 -15.99 -13.19
CA GLN A 207 -37.14 -15.50 -13.12
C GLN A 207 -38.15 -16.64 -13.13
N ALA A 208 -38.01 -17.61 -14.04
CA ALA A 208 -38.90 -18.76 -14.12
C ALA A 208 -38.85 -19.64 -12.86
N LEU A 209 -37.69 -19.77 -12.22
CA LEU A 209 -37.55 -20.47 -10.94
C LEU A 209 -38.20 -19.69 -9.80
N ILE A 210 -38.09 -18.36 -9.76
CA ILE A 210 -38.79 -17.53 -8.77
C ILE A 210 -40.30 -17.67 -8.93
N ASP A 211 -40.81 -17.64 -10.16
CA ASP A 211 -42.24 -17.80 -10.45
C ASP A 211 -42.73 -19.21 -10.05
N LYS A 212 -41.91 -20.24 -10.32
CA LYS A 212 -42.18 -21.62 -9.90
C LYS A 212 -42.14 -21.77 -8.38
N LEU A 213 -41.18 -21.15 -7.70
CA LEU A 213 -41.11 -21.13 -6.24
C LEU A 213 -42.34 -20.45 -5.64
N CYS A 214 -42.79 -19.33 -6.21
CA CYS A 214 -44.01 -18.64 -5.80
C CYS A 214 -45.23 -19.55 -5.93
N THR A 215 -45.32 -20.31 -7.03
CA THR A 215 -46.41 -21.27 -7.27
C THR A 215 -46.40 -22.41 -6.26
N ASP A 216 -45.22 -22.98 -5.98
CA ASP A 216 -45.05 -24.10 -5.04
C ASP A 216 -45.29 -23.69 -3.58
N LEU A 217 -45.15 -22.39 -3.25
CA LEU A 217 -45.54 -21.79 -1.97
C LEU A 217 -47.04 -21.43 -1.88
N GLY A 218 -47.84 -21.80 -2.88
CA GLY A 218 -49.29 -21.61 -2.91
C GLY A 218 -49.78 -20.47 -3.80
N GLY A 219 -48.89 -19.76 -4.51
CA GLY A 219 -49.25 -18.77 -5.52
C GLY A 219 -49.96 -17.52 -5.01
N THR A 220 -49.90 -17.25 -3.69
CA THR A 220 -50.56 -16.10 -3.07
C THR A 220 -49.73 -14.81 -3.24
N GLU A 221 -50.39 -13.66 -3.14
CA GLU A 221 -49.69 -12.37 -3.14
C GLU A 221 -48.73 -12.24 -1.94
N ASP A 222 -49.06 -12.85 -0.80
CA ASP A 222 -48.18 -12.92 0.37
C ASP A 222 -46.91 -13.74 0.09
N ALA A 223 -47.02 -14.86 -0.64
CA ALA A 223 -45.85 -15.63 -1.08
C ALA A 223 -44.98 -14.80 -2.04
N ARG A 224 -45.60 -14.06 -2.98
CA ARG A 224 -44.88 -13.17 -3.91
C ARG A 224 -44.13 -12.06 -3.16
N LEU A 225 -44.75 -11.44 -2.16
CA LEU A 225 -44.12 -10.44 -1.31
C LEU A 225 -43.00 -11.04 -0.45
N ALA A 226 -43.15 -12.27 0.03
CA ALA A 226 -42.12 -12.99 0.78
C ALA A 226 -40.88 -13.31 -0.07
N LEU A 227 -41.02 -13.43 -1.39
CA LEU A 227 -39.94 -13.65 -2.34
C LEU A 227 -39.31 -12.34 -2.89
N ALA A 228 -39.94 -11.19 -2.68
CA ALA A 228 -39.53 -9.92 -3.32
C ALA A 228 -38.14 -9.41 -2.94
N LYS A 229 -37.60 -9.86 -1.79
CA LYS A 229 -36.25 -9.52 -1.31
C LYS A 229 -35.28 -10.71 -1.34
N ILE A 230 -35.66 -11.75 -2.06
CA ILE A 230 -34.84 -12.93 -2.30
C ILE A 230 -34.19 -12.78 -3.67
N ASN A 231 -32.90 -13.09 -3.75
CA ASN A 231 -32.16 -13.21 -4.97
C ASN A 231 -31.84 -14.69 -5.22
N LEU A 232 -32.29 -15.20 -6.36
CA LEU A 232 -32.03 -16.55 -6.82
C LEU A 232 -31.07 -16.47 -8.01
N VAL A 233 -29.89 -17.08 -7.85
CA VAL A 233 -28.86 -17.13 -8.88
C VAL A 233 -28.65 -18.59 -9.29
N THR A 234 -28.48 -18.81 -10.58
CA THR A 234 -28.21 -20.13 -11.15
C THR A 234 -26.84 -20.18 -11.79
N GLU A 235 -26.16 -21.29 -11.53
CA GLU A 235 -24.91 -21.66 -12.20
C GLU A 235 -25.08 -23.03 -12.87
N PRO A 236 -24.55 -23.23 -14.08
CA PRO A 236 -24.62 -24.53 -14.74
C PRO A 236 -23.75 -25.56 -14.00
N ASP A 237 -24.28 -26.76 -13.80
CA ASP A 237 -23.52 -27.86 -13.22
C ASP A 237 -22.68 -28.55 -14.31
N THR A 238 -21.49 -28.00 -14.55
CA THR A 238 -20.59 -28.44 -15.63
C THR A 238 -20.15 -29.91 -15.55
N GLU A 239 -20.23 -30.56 -14.39
CA GLU A 239 -19.92 -31.98 -14.23
C GLU A 239 -21.07 -32.87 -14.75
N ASN A 240 -22.31 -32.50 -14.46
CA ASN A 240 -23.50 -33.29 -14.82
C ASN A 240 -24.01 -33.00 -16.24
N ASN A 241 -23.62 -31.87 -16.83
CA ASN A 241 -24.10 -31.45 -18.16
C ASN A 241 -23.28 -31.98 -19.34
N GLN A 242 -22.28 -32.85 -19.12
CA GLN A 242 -21.38 -33.30 -20.18
C GLN A 242 -22.04 -34.20 -21.25
N ASN A 243 -23.24 -34.76 -21.01
CA ASN A 243 -23.83 -35.80 -21.88
C ASN A 243 -25.38 -35.77 -22.03
N GLN A 244 -26.08 -34.70 -21.63
CA GLN A 244 -27.55 -34.69 -21.63
C GLN A 244 -28.17 -33.44 -22.29
N GLU A 245 -29.34 -33.61 -22.90
CA GLU A 245 -30.21 -32.50 -23.36
C GLU A 245 -30.80 -31.69 -22.19
N ASN A 246 -30.72 -32.23 -20.98
CA ASN A 246 -31.17 -31.60 -19.73
C ASN A 246 -30.07 -30.68 -19.18
N ASN A 247 -30.46 -29.49 -18.74
CA ASN A 247 -29.54 -28.54 -18.14
C ASN A 247 -29.65 -28.60 -16.61
N SER A 248 -28.73 -29.33 -16.00
CA SER A 248 -28.55 -29.41 -14.55
C SER A 248 -27.97 -28.09 -14.04
N ILE A 249 -28.59 -27.53 -13.02
CA ILE A 249 -28.21 -26.24 -12.43
C ILE A 249 -28.01 -26.34 -10.92
N ILE A 250 -27.09 -25.52 -10.44
CA ILE A 250 -26.89 -25.21 -9.02
C ILE A 250 -27.69 -23.95 -8.73
N VAL A 251 -28.56 -24.01 -7.73
CA VAL A 251 -29.40 -22.89 -7.30
C VAL A 251 -28.85 -22.30 -6.01
N GLU A 252 -28.44 -21.03 -6.05
CA GLU A 252 -28.06 -20.27 -4.86
C GLU A 252 -29.13 -19.25 -4.51
N VAL A 253 -29.62 -19.32 -3.27
CA VAL A 253 -30.66 -18.45 -2.75
C VAL A 253 -30.11 -17.61 -1.61
N SER A 254 -30.21 -16.29 -1.77
CA SER A 254 -29.74 -15.31 -0.80
C SER A 254 -30.76 -14.19 -0.58
N GLY A 255 -30.68 -13.50 0.54
CA GLY A 255 -31.51 -12.33 0.83
C GLY A 255 -32.38 -12.51 2.04
N ILE A 256 -33.51 -11.79 2.06
CA ILE A 256 -34.36 -11.66 3.24
C ILE A 256 -35.78 -12.12 2.90
N THR A 257 -36.36 -12.90 3.80
CA THR A 257 -37.78 -13.31 3.73
C THR A 257 -38.43 -13.23 5.12
N ASN A 258 -39.73 -13.40 5.18
CA ASN A 258 -40.45 -13.51 6.45
C ASN A 258 -40.13 -14.87 7.09
N ALA A 259 -39.86 -14.88 8.41
CA ALA A 259 -39.58 -16.10 9.16
C ALA A 259 -40.63 -17.22 8.95
N ALA A 260 -41.90 -16.87 8.68
CA ALA A 260 -42.95 -17.84 8.37
C ALA A 260 -42.72 -18.62 7.07
N TYR A 261 -42.09 -18.00 6.07
CA TYR A 261 -41.83 -18.60 4.76
C TYR A 261 -40.42 -19.21 4.64
N LEU A 262 -39.50 -18.87 5.55
CA LEU A 262 -38.12 -19.36 5.50
C LEU A 262 -38.03 -20.89 5.42
N THR A 263 -38.71 -21.60 6.32
CA THR A 263 -38.70 -23.07 6.35
C THR A 263 -39.34 -23.66 5.10
N GLN A 264 -40.47 -23.08 4.66
CA GLN A 264 -41.19 -23.55 3.47
C GLN A 264 -40.36 -23.39 2.19
N ILE A 265 -39.62 -22.29 2.06
CA ILE A 265 -38.70 -22.04 0.94
C ILE A 265 -37.57 -23.08 0.96
N LYS A 266 -36.92 -23.29 2.11
CA LYS A 266 -35.83 -24.28 2.23
C LYS A 266 -36.29 -25.70 1.92
N ASP A 267 -37.48 -26.09 2.39
CA ASP A 267 -38.02 -27.42 2.14
C ASP A 267 -38.41 -27.61 0.68
N THR A 268 -38.92 -26.57 0.01
CA THR A 268 -39.23 -26.59 -1.42
C THR A 268 -37.97 -26.75 -2.26
N LEU A 269 -36.90 -25.99 -1.96
CA LEU A 269 -35.61 -26.12 -2.66
C LEU A 269 -34.99 -27.51 -2.46
N LYS A 270 -35.06 -28.05 -1.23
CA LYS A 270 -34.62 -29.43 -0.95
C LYS A 270 -35.45 -30.45 -1.72
N LYS A 271 -36.75 -30.24 -1.86
CA LYS A 271 -37.62 -31.10 -2.66
C LYS A 271 -37.21 -31.08 -4.13
N TRP A 272 -36.95 -29.91 -4.71
CA TRP A 272 -36.49 -29.77 -6.09
C TRP A 272 -35.16 -30.50 -6.34
N LYS A 273 -34.22 -30.39 -5.39
CA LYS A 273 -32.96 -31.13 -5.44
C LYS A 273 -33.17 -32.64 -5.35
N ASN A 274 -34.01 -33.09 -4.40
CA ASN A 274 -34.17 -34.51 -4.09
C ASN A 274 -35.01 -35.26 -5.13
N SER A 275 -35.93 -34.58 -5.84
CA SER A 275 -36.73 -35.24 -6.88
C SER A 275 -35.89 -35.57 -8.11
N GLN A 276 -34.85 -34.77 -8.42
CA GLN A 276 -34.11 -34.84 -9.69
C GLN A 276 -35.03 -34.82 -10.93
N GLU A 277 -36.24 -34.27 -10.77
CA GLU A 277 -37.25 -34.14 -11.81
C GLU A 277 -37.10 -32.80 -12.53
N ILE A 278 -37.74 -32.70 -13.70
CA ILE A 278 -37.81 -31.45 -14.46
C ILE A 278 -38.66 -30.44 -13.68
N ILE A 279 -38.02 -29.36 -13.22
CA ILE A 279 -38.69 -28.33 -12.40
C ILE A 279 -39.40 -27.32 -13.28
N ILE A 280 -38.73 -26.89 -14.36
CA ILE A 280 -39.24 -25.97 -15.37
C ILE A 280 -38.70 -26.34 -16.75
N LYS A 281 -39.45 -25.98 -17.81
CA LYS A 281 -39.04 -26.13 -19.20
C LYS A 281 -39.01 -24.76 -19.86
N ILE A 282 -37.86 -24.35 -20.40
CA ILE A 282 -37.70 -23.05 -21.08
C ILE A 282 -37.18 -23.29 -22.48
N ASN A 283 -37.91 -22.82 -23.51
CA ASN A 283 -37.52 -22.96 -24.92
C ASN A 283 -37.15 -24.39 -25.34
N GLY A 284 -37.82 -25.40 -24.76
CA GLY A 284 -37.54 -26.82 -25.05
C GLY A 284 -36.46 -27.45 -24.17
N VAL A 285 -35.70 -26.66 -23.39
CA VAL A 285 -34.66 -27.14 -22.46
C VAL A 285 -35.28 -27.47 -21.11
N ASP A 286 -35.04 -28.69 -20.64
CA ASP A 286 -35.50 -29.16 -19.34
C ASP A 286 -34.48 -28.79 -18.25
N ILE A 287 -34.94 -28.06 -17.24
CA ILE A 287 -34.10 -27.57 -16.13
C ILE A 287 -34.29 -28.46 -14.91
N ILE A 288 -33.18 -29.00 -14.42
CA ILE A 288 -33.12 -29.89 -13.26
C ILE A 288 -32.23 -29.24 -12.19
N VAL A 289 -32.68 -29.22 -10.94
CA VAL A 289 -31.88 -28.70 -9.83
C VAL A 289 -31.01 -29.82 -9.28
N SER A 290 -29.70 -29.76 -9.49
CA SER A 290 -28.76 -30.79 -8.99
C SER A 290 -28.25 -30.47 -7.58
N LYS A 291 -28.09 -29.18 -7.27
CA LYS A 291 -27.62 -28.68 -5.97
C LYS A 291 -28.40 -27.42 -5.59
N GLU A 292 -28.63 -27.25 -4.29
CA GLU A 292 -29.15 -26.02 -3.71
C GLU A 292 -28.20 -25.51 -2.64
N ASN A 293 -28.13 -24.18 -2.49
CA ASN A 293 -27.54 -23.52 -1.33
C ASN A 293 -28.46 -22.36 -0.90
N SER A 294 -29.00 -22.46 0.32
CA SER A 294 -29.89 -21.47 0.92
C SER A 294 -29.38 -20.92 2.25
N ASP A 295 -28.08 -21.05 2.53
CA ASP A 295 -27.47 -20.64 3.81
C ASP A 295 -27.46 -19.13 3.99
N ARG A 296 -27.46 -18.38 2.89
CA ARG A 296 -27.47 -16.91 2.88
C ARG A 296 -28.89 -16.32 2.86
N LEU A 297 -29.92 -17.15 3.02
CA LEU A 297 -31.32 -16.73 3.16
C LEU A 297 -31.67 -16.55 4.63
N ILE A 298 -32.12 -15.35 4.99
CA ILE A 298 -32.40 -14.95 6.38
C ILE A 298 -33.90 -14.69 6.56
N GLY A 299 -34.50 -15.31 7.57
CA GLY A 299 -35.87 -15.03 7.99
C GLY A 299 -35.91 -13.91 9.02
N VAL A 300 -36.74 -12.90 8.78
CA VAL A 300 -36.95 -11.77 9.71
C VAL A 300 -38.36 -11.88 10.28
N GLN A 301 -38.51 -11.68 11.60
CA GLN A 301 -39.81 -11.58 12.26
C GLN A 301 -40.30 -10.13 12.19
N ASN A 302 -41.57 -9.93 11.87
CA ASN A 302 -42.18 -8.60 11.97
C ASN A 302 -42.17 -8.18 13.45
N GLN A 303 -41.45 -7.11 13.79
CA GLN A 303 -41.58 -6.47 15.09
C GLN A 303 -43.00 -5.88 15.20
N THR A 304 -43.85 -6.51 16.00
CA THR A 304 -45.10 -5.92 16.45
C THR A 304 -44.75 -4.73 17.34
N TYR A 305 -44.90 -3.51 16.81
CA TYR A 305 -44.91 -2.31 17.65
C TYR A 305 -46.14 -2.38 18.55
N ILE A 306 -45.94 -2.76 19.82
CA ILE A 306 -46.95 -2.61 20.86
C ILE A 306 -47.04 -1.10 21.15
N ASN A 307 -48.01 -0.42 20.55
CA ASN A 307 -48.40 0.91 20.97
C ASN A 307 -49.06 0.80 22.36
N THR A 308 -48.29 0.98 23.42
CA THR A 308 -48.84 1.24 24.76
C THR A 308 -49.40 2.66 24.79
N THR A 309 -50.70 2.80 24.58
CA THR A 309 -51.43 4.02 24.94
C THR A 309 -51.45 4.15 26.46
N ASN A 310 -50.55 4.97 27.00
CA ASN A 310 -50.59 5.41 28.39
C ASN A 310 -51.81 6.34 28.60
N ASN A 311 -52.89 5.80 29.15
CA ASN A 311 -53.97 6.59 29.75
C ASN A 311 -53.45 7.24 31.04
N HIS A 312 -53.25 8.55 31.01
CA HIS A 312 -52.98 9.36 32.19
C HIS A 312 -54.34 9.83 32.75
N SER A 313 -54.84 9.17 33.79
CA SER A 313 -55.92 9.72 34.62
C SER A 313 -55.31 10.66 35.67
N PRO A 314 -55.83 11.90 35.81
CA PRO A 314 -55.41 12.80 36.88
C PRO A 314 -56.22 12.46 38.14
N ASN A 315 -55.56 12.28 39.27
CA ASN A 315 -56.22 12.30 40.56
C ASN A 315 -55.59 13.34 41.48
N LYS A 316 -56.53 14.07 42.10
CA LYS A 316 -56.42 15.13 43.10
C LYS A 316 -55.59 14.76 44.32
#